data_AF-A0A832MEK6-F1
#
_entry.id   AF-A0A832MEK6-F1
#
_cell.length_a   1.000
_cell.length_b   1.000
_cell.length_c   1.000
_cell.angle_alpha   90.00
_cell.angle_beta   90.00
_cell.angle_gamma   90.00
#
_symmetry.space_group_name_H-M   'P 1'
#
loop_
_entity.id
_entity.type
_entity.pdbx_description
1 polymer ?
#
loop_
_entity_poly.entity_id
_entity_poly.type
_entity_poly.pdbx_seq_one_letter_code
_entity_poly.pdbx_strand_id
1 'polypeptide(L)'
;MKATTEMKYLWIVTLVAVVAVSPVNANKQGKHLFILSGQSNMANLNPSISSTPTVEAAFGKENVIVVKDALGGQPIARWYKAWKPATGNPPKGSGNLYDRLMTKVNAAIKGQELASVTFVWMQGERDAKTGQAAVYEASLKGLIEQLRTDMKRQNINFVIGRLSDYQMDDPDWVKVRQA
;
A
#
# COMPACT_ATOMS: atom_id res chain seq x y z
N MET A 1 -28.76 -20.84 -90.67
CA MET A 1 -28.14 -21.27 -89.39
C MET A 1 -27.64 -20.03 -88.66
N LYS A 2 -28.27 -19.63 -87.55
CA LYS A 2 -27.80 -18.53 -86.69
C LYS A 2 -27.04 -19.16 -85.52
N ALA A 3 -25.77 -18.81 -85.35
CA ALA A 3 -24.99 -19.18 -84.17
C ALA A 3 -25.15 -18.08 -83.12
N THR A 4 -25.73 -18.42 -81.97
CA THR A 4 -25.79 -17.57 -80.77
C THR A 4 -24.56 -17.85 -79.92
N THR A 5 -23.73 -16.83 -79.71
CA THR A 5 -22.57 -16.88 -78.82
C THR A 5 -23.01 -16.46 -77.41
N GLU A 6 -22.96 -17.40 -76.47
CA GLU A 6 -23.22 -17.18 -75.04
C GLU A 6 -22.01 -16.47 -74.38
N MET A 7 -22.25 -15.31 -73.76
CA MET A 7 -21.25 -14.57 -72.97
C MET A 7 -21.24 -15.07 -71.52
N LYS A 8 -20.12 -15.64 -71.07
CA LYS A 8 -19.90 -16.00 -69.66
C LYS A 8 -19.30 -14.82 -68.89
N TYR A 9 -20.07 -14.24 -67.96
CA TYR A 9 -19.59 -13.22 -67.04
C TYR A 9 -18.80 -13.86 -65.89
N LEU A 10 -17.51 -13.53 -65.80
CA LEU A 10 -16.63 -13.92 -64.70
C LEU A 10 -16.77 -12.89 -63.56
N TRP A 11 -17.43 -13.26 -62.47
CA TRP A 11 -17.56 -12.42 -61.28
C TRP A 11 -16.27 -12.48 -60.47
N ILE A 12 -15.45 -11.43 -60.53
CA ILE A 12 -14.30 -11.27 -59.64
C ILE A 12 -14.82 -10.66 -58.34
N VAL A 13 -14.93 -11.48 -57.29
CA VAL A 13 -15.24 -11.01 -55.93
C VAL A 13 -13.94 -10.52 -55.30
N THR A 14 -13.74 -9.20 -55.27
CA THR A 14 -12.61 -8.58 -54.57
C THR A 14 -12.88 -8.61 -53.06
N LEU A 15 -12.16 -9.47 -52.34
CA LEU A 15 -12.21 -9.55 -50.88
C LEU A 15 -11.44 -8.36 -50.28
N VAL A 16 -12.15 -7.31 -49.88
CA VAL A 16 -11.56 -6.20 -49.11
C VAL A 16 -11.40 -6.65 -47.66
N ALA A 17 -10.18 -6.98 -47.26
CA ALA A 17 -9.84 -7.24 -45.87
C ALA A 17 -9.81 -5.92 -45.10
N VAL A 18 -10.91 -5.60 -44.40
CA VAL A 18 -10.95 -4.50 -43.42
C VAL A 18 -10.17 -4.96 -42.20
N VAL A 19 -8.92 -4.53 -42.06
CA VAL A 19 -8.14 -4.70 -40.84
C VAL A 19 -8.70 -3.71 -39.81
N ALA A 20 -9.58 -4.19 -38.93
CA ALA A 20 -10.00 -3.44 -37.77
C ALA A 20 -8.80 -3.33 -36.81
N VAL A 21 -8.08 -2.22 -36.87
CA VAL A 21 -7.12 -1.86 -35.83
C VAL A 21 -7.95 -1.48 -34.61
N SER A 22 -8.14 -2.40 -33.68
CA SER A 22 -8.70 -2.06 -32.37
C SER A 22 -7.80 -1.00 -31.74
N PRO A 23 -8.36 0.09 -31.17
CA PRO A 23 -7.56 0.96 -30.34
C PRO A 23 -7.01 0.09 -29.21
N VAL A 24 -5.68 -0.03 -29.12
CA VAL A 24 -5.04 -0.48 -27.90
C VAL A 24 -5.49 0.52 -26.85
N ASN A 25 -6.46 0.12 -26.02
CA ASN A 25 -6.76 0.83 -24.81
C ASN A 25 -5.43 0.89 -24.07
N ALA A 26 -4.82 2.07 -24.02
CA ALA A 26 -3.73 2.35 -23.10
C ALA A 26 -4.27 1.97 -21.74
N ASN A 27 -3.91 0.77 -21.27
CA ASN A 27 -4.36 0.25 -20.00
C ASN A 27 -3.91 1.30 -18.99
N LYS A 28 -4.84 2.08 -18.42
CA LYS A 28 -4.49 3.06 -17.38
C LYS A 28 -4.02 2.22 -16.21
N GLN A 29 -2.73 1.92 -16.19
CA GLN A 29 -2.14 1.09 -15.17
C GLN A 29 -2.28 1.88 -13.87
N GLY A 30 -3.06 1.33 -12.93
CA GLY A 30 -3.34 2.01 -11.67
C GLY A 30 -2.05 2.38 -10.94
N LYS A 31 -2.11 3.40 -10.08
CA LYS A 31 -0.94 3.87 -9.31
C LYS A 31 -0.55 2.84 -8.23
N HIS A 32 0.74 2.75 -7.96
CA HIS A 32 1.30 1.99 -6.86
C HIS A 32 1.44 2.90 -5.64
N LEU A 33 0.60 2.69 -4.64
CA LEU A 33 0.63 3.46 -3.40
C LEU A 33 1.59 2.84 -2.39
N PHE A 34 2.51 3.63 -1.88
CA PHE A 34 3.39 3.31 -0.75
C PHE A 34 3.05 4.20 0.44
N ILE A 35 2.59 3.58 1.52
CA ILE A 35 2.25 4.25 2.77
C ILE A 35 3.38 3.97 3.77
N LEU A 36 4.07 5.00 4.23
CA LEU A 36 5.18 4.91 5.16
C LEU A 36 4.72 5.47 6.52
N SER A 37 4.60 4.60 7.53
CA SER A 37 4.12 4.99 8.86
C SER A 37 4.83 4.30 10.01
N GLY A 38 4.64 4.83 11.22
CA GLY A 38 5.28 4.37 12.44
C GLY A 38 5.91 5.49 13.25
N GLN A 39 6.97 5.18 13.99
CA GLN A 39 7.63 6.13 14.88
C GLN A 39 9.12 6.30 14.57
N SER A 40 9.76 7.23 15.28
CA SER A 40 11.21 7.42 15.42
C SER A 40 12.00 7.21 14.13
N ASN A 41 12.45 6.00 13.83
CA ASN A 41 13.15 5.67 12.59
C ASN A 41 12.35 6.02 11.33
N MET A 42 11.04 5.69 11.29
CA MET A 42 10.19 6.12 10.19
C MET A 42 10.05 7.65 10.13
N ALA A 43 9.95 8.32 11.28
CA ALA A 43 9.85 9.77 11.31
C ALA A 43 11.10 10.44 10.72
N ASN A 44 12.29 9.90 10.99
CA ASN A 44 13.58 10.39 10.51
C ASN A 44 13.91 9.93 9.08
N LEU A 45 13.29 8.87 8.57
CA LEU A 45 13.54 8.36 7.22
C LEU A 45 13.17 9.42 6.16
N ASN A 46 14.11 9.83 5.32
CA ASN A 46 13.78 10.67 4.16
C ASN A 46 13.51 9.77 2.93
N PRO A 47 12.25 9.61 2.50
CA PRO A 47 11.91 8.71 1.39
C PRO A 47 12.50 9.18 0.06
N SER A 48 12.64 10.49 -0.15
CA SER A 48 13.15 11.08 -1.40
C SER A 48 14.59 10.70 -1.74
N ILE A 49 15.40 10.33 -0.74
CA ILE A 49 16.78 9.86 -0.94
C ILE A 49 16.95 8.35 -0.70
N SER A 50 15.88 7.65 -0.29
CA SER A 50 15.95 6.23 0.08
C SER A 50 15.03 5.38 -0.81
N SER A 51 13.79 5.15 -0.38
CA SER A 51 12.89 4.22 -1.06
C SER A 51 12.22 4.81 -2.31
N THR A 52 11.94 6.12 -2.35
CA THR A 52 11.23 6.75 -3.47
C THR A 52 11.93 6.57 -4.81
N PRO A 53 13.25 6.86 -4.95
CA PRO A 53 13.94 6.64 -6.23
C PRO A 53 13.87 5.19 -6.71
N THR A 54 13.93 4.23 -5.77
CA THR A 54 13.89 2.79 -6.09
C THR A 54 12.52 2.38 -6.65
N VAL A 55 11.44 2.81 -6.00
CA VAL A 55 10.08 2.46 -6.47
C VAL A 55 9.69 3.23 -7.73
N GLU A 56 10.13 4.48 -7.89
CA GLU A 56 9.93 5.24 -9.12
C GLU A 56 10.68 4.61 -10.30
N ALA A 57 11.90 4.10 -10.08
CA ALA A 57 12.64 3.37 -11.11
C ALA A 57 11.97 2.05 -11.50
N ALA A 58 11.34 1.36 -10.55
CA ALA A 58 10.67 0.07 -10.80
C ALA A 58 9.30 0.21 -11.48
N PHE A 59 8.52 1.23 -11.12
CA PHE A 59 7.11 1.36 -11.54
C PHE A 59 6.86 2.55 -12.49
N GLY A 60 7.83 3.43 -12.69
CA GLY A 60 7.66 4.71 -13.36
C GLY A 60 7.24 5.81 -12.38
N LYS A 61 7.91 6.96 -12.44
CA LYS A 61 7.71 8.07 -11.50
C LYS A 61 6.26 8.56 -11.46
N GLU A 62 5.63 8.63 -12.62
CA GLU A 62 4.24 9.03 -12.76
C GLU A 62 3.28 8.01 -12.14
N ASN A 63 3.68 6.74 -11.98
CA ASN A 63 2.83 5.65 -11.48
C ASN A 63 2.95 5.39 -9.99
N VAL A 64 3.79 6.14 -9.27
CA VAL A 64 4.01 5.97 -7.84
C VAL A 64 3.34 7.08 -7.05
N ILE A 65 2.68 6.70 -5.96
CA ILE A 65 2.23 7.64 -4.92
C ILE A 65 2.93 7.24 -3.63
N VAL A 66 3.67 8.17 -3.01
CA VAL A 66 4.30 7.96 -1.70
C VAL A 66 3.66 8.87 -0.68
N VAL A 67 3.07 8.29 0.37
CA VAL A 67 2.51 9.03 1.51
C VAL A 67 3.28 8.65 2.76
N LYS A 68 3.89 9.63 3.41
CA LYS A 68 4.58 9.44 4.68
C LYS A 68 3.85 10.18 5.80
N ASP A 69 3.54 9.45 6.88
CA ASP A 69 3.08 10.04 8.14
C ASP A 69 3.57 9.23 9.32
N ALA A 70 4.42 9.84 10.14
CA ALA A 70 5.04 9.22 11.30
C ALA A 70 5.22 10.26 12.42
N LEU A 71 5.37 9.79 13.65
CA LEU A 71 5.64 10.67 14.79
C LEU A 71 6.54 9.97 15.81
N GLY A 72 7.59 10.65 16.26
CA GLY A 72 8.59 10.11 17.19
C GLY A 72 8.02 9.68 18.54
N GLY A 73 8.49 8.52 19.02
CA GLY A 73 8.24 8.04 20.38
C GLY A 73 6.78 7.75 20.73
N GLN A 74 5.95 7.35 19.77
CA GLN A 74 4.53 7.08 19.95
C GLN A 74 4.21 5.57 20.00
N PRO A 75 3.34 5.12 20.91
CA PRO A 75 2.94 3.71 20.99
C PRO A 75 1.96 3.34 19.87
N ILE A 76 1.85 2.04 19.55
CA ILE A 76 0.94 1.55 18.50
C ILE A 76 -0.54 1.89 18.80
N ALA A 77 -0.89 2.14 20.06
CA ALA A 77 -2.21 2.64 20.48
C ALA A 77 -2.65 3.91 19.73
N ARG A 78 -1.69 4.73 19.26
CA ARG A 78 -1.98 5.93 18.48
C ARG A 78 -2.39 5.63 17.03
N TRP A 79 -2.20 4.40 16.56
CA TRP A 79 -2.57 3.92 15.23
C TRP A 79 -3.73 2.93 15.23
N TYR A 80 -3.75 1.98 16.18
CA TYR A 80 -4.84 1.01 16.26
C TYR A 80 -6.00 1.55 17.09
N LYS A 81 -7.16 1.79 16.47
CA LYS A 81 -8.31 2.45 17.10
C LYS A 81 -8.94 1.61 18.20
N ALA A 82 -9.00 0.29 18.01
CA ALA A 82 -9.55 -0.65 18.97
C ALA A 82 -8.50 -1.20 19.96
N TRP A 83 -7.36 -0.50 20.09
CA TRP A 83 -6.27 -0.91 20.97
C TRP A 83 -6.73 -1.03 22.43
N LYS A 84 -6.23 -2.06 23.10
CA LYS A 84 -6.45 -2.31 24.52
C LYS A 84 -5.10 -2.52 25.20
N PRO A 85 -4.86 -1.88 26.36
CA PRO A 85 -3.61 -2.07 27.09
C PRO A 85 -3.51 -3.48 27.66
N ALA A 86 -2.29 -3.91 27.98
CA ALA A 86 -2.08 -5.12 28.77
C ALA A 86 -2.68 -4.99 30.18
N THR A 87 -2.66 -3.78 30.74
CA THR A 87 -3.18 -3.46 32.08
C THR A 87 -3.80 -2.06 32.11
N GLY A 88 -4.89 -1.90 32.85
CA GLY A 88 -5.57 -0.61 33.02
C GLY A 88 -6.50 -0.25 31.86
N ASN A 89 -6.80 1.04 31.72
CA ASN A 89 -7.75 1.55 30.71
C ASN A 89 -7.02 2.13 29.49
N PRO A 90 -7.60 2.01 28.27
CA PRO A 90 -7.02 2.64 27.08
C PRO A 90 -6.87 4.16 27.26
N PRO A 91 -5.75 4.77 26.80
CA PRO A 91 -5.58 6.20 26.87
C PRO A 91 -6.56 6.93 25.95
N LYS A 92 -6.94 8.14 26.35
CA LYS A 92 -7.69 9.06 25.48
C LYS A 92 -6.87 9.36 24.22
N GLY A 93 -7.50 9.34 23.05
CA GLY A 93 -6.85 9.66 21.78
C GLY A 93 -6.17 8.47 21.07
N SER A 94 -6.55 7.23 21.40
CA SER A 94 -6.17 6.06 20.60
C SER A 94 -6.62 6.23 19.14
N GLY A 95 -5.78 5.83 18.19
CA GLY A 95 -6.05 5.90 16.76
C GLY A 95 -5.92 7.27 16.07
N ASN A 96 -5.64 8.36 16.80
CA ASN A 96 -5.63 9.70 16.19
C ASN A 96 -4.51 9.93 15.15
N LEU A 97 -3.37 9.24 15.25
CA LEU A 97 -2.31 9.32 14.24
C LEU A 97 -2.69 8.52 13.00
N TYR A 98 -3.46 7.46 13.16
CA TYR A 98 -4.04 6.77 12.02
C TYR A 98 -5.07 7.64 11.28
N ASP A 99 -5.90 8.41 11.99
CA ASP A 99 -6.82 9.36 11.33
C ASP A 99 -6.05 10.44 10.54
N ARG A 100 -4.95 10.95 11.12
CA ARG A 100 -4.05 11.88 10.42
C ARG A 100 -3.42 11.24 9.18
N LEU A 101 -2.96 10.00 9.29
CA LEU A 101 -2.40 9.23 8.18
C LEU A 101 -3.45 9.04 7.07
N MET A 102 -4.63 8.52 7.41
CA MET A 102 -5.67 8.22 6.43
C MET A 102 -6.22 9.48 5.76
N THR A 103 -6.24 10.61 6.48
CA THR A 103 -6.53 11.93 5.88
C THR A 103 -5.57 12.23 4.71
N LYS A 104 -4.26 12.02 4.91
CA LYS A 104 -3.24 12.25 3.88
C LYS A 104 -3.33 11.23 2.75
N VAL A 105 -3.54 9.95 3.08
CA VAL A 105 -3.70 8.86 2.10
C VAL A 105 -4.90 9.14 1.20
N ASN A 106 -6.07 9.39 1.77
CA ASN A 106 -7.31 9.64 1.03
C ASN A 106 -7.19 10.87 0.13
N ALA A 107 -6.51 11.93 0.57
CA ALA A 107 -6.23 13.09 -0.25
C ALA A 107 -5.33 12.74 -1.45
N ALA A 108 -4.24 11.98 -1.22
CA ALA A 108 -3.27 11.63 -2.26
C ALA A 108 -3.83 10.69 -3.33
N ILE A 109 -4.78 9.82 -2.98
CA ILE A 109 -5.36 8.84 -3.90
C ILE A 109 -6.68 9.29 -4.53
N LYS A 110 -7.14 10.51 -4.22
CA LYS A 110 -8.43 11.01 -4.72
C LYS A 110 -8.46 11.02 -6.25
N GLY A 111 -9.41 10.29 -6.83
CA GLY A 111 -9.57 10.17 -8.28
C GLY A 111 -8.51 9.30 -8.97
N GLN A 112 -7.67 8.60 -8.21
CA GLN A 112 -6.68 7.67 -8.73
C GLN A 112 -7.18 6.24 -8.62
N GLU A 113 -7.04 5.46 -9.68
CA GLU A 113 -7.13 4.02 -9.60
C GLU A 113 -5.81 3.47 -9.05
N LEU A 114 -5.87 2.52 -8.13
CA LEU A 114 -4.69 1.96 -7.47
C LEU A 114 -4.45 0.52 -7.94
N ALA A 115 -3.28 0.26 -8.53
CA ALA A 115 -2.88 -1.10 -8.89
C ALA A 115 -2.48 -1.91 -7.65
N SER A 116 -1.69 -1.30 -6.75
CA SER A 116 -1.25 -1.93 -5.51
C SER A 116 -1.21 -0.95 -4.34
N VAL A 117 -1.23 -1.50 -3.13
CA VAL A 117 -0.97 -0.77 -1.89
C VAL A 117 0.09 -1.51 -1.10
N THR A 118 1.11 -0.78 -0.66
CA THR A 118 2.17 -1.29 0.22
C THR A 118 2.25 -0.43 1.46
N PHE A 119 2.04 -1.04 2.64
CA PHE A 119 2.18 -0.40 3.94
C PHE A 119 3.54 -0.76 4.53
N VAL A 120 4.41 0.24 4.66
CA VAL A 120 5.74 0.13 5.27
C VAL A 120 5.64 0.66 6.70
N TRP A 121 5.89 -0.23 7.65
CA TRP A 121 5.74 0.03 9.08
C TRP A 121 7.08 -0.07 9.80
N MET A 122 7.45 0.95 10.58
CA MET A 122 8.58 0.87 11.51
C MET A 122 8.20 1.51 12.84
N GLN A 123 7.92 0.66 13.83
CA GLN A 123 7.53 1.05 15.18
C GLN A 123 7.71 -0.16 16.10
N GLY A 124 7.67 0.07 17.40
CA GLY A 124 7.63 -0.98 18.42
C GLY A 124 8.47 -0.60 19.64
N GLU A 125 9.45 0.28 19.45
CA GLU A 125 10.38 0.71 20.50
C GLU A 125 9.67 1.36 21.69
N ARG A 126 8.52 2.00 21.47
CA ARG A 126 7.76 2.64 22.57
C ARG A 126 7.02 1.58 23.38
N ASP A 127 6.35 0.66 22.70
CA ASP A 127 5.58 -0.41 23.34
C ASP A 127 6.49 -1.37 24.13
N ALA A 128 7.70 -1.65 23.62
CA ALA A 128 8.74 -2.36 24.37
C ALA A 128 9.12 -1.59 25.65
N LYS A 129 9.41 -0.28 25.55
CA LYS A 129 9.84 0.54 26.68
C LYS A 129 8.75 0.85 27.72
N THR A 130 7.48 0.58 27.42
CA THR A 130 6.36 0.92 28.32
C THR A 130 5.52 -0.29 28.74
N GLY A 131 6.09 -1.50 28.68
CA GLY A 131 5.43 -2.71 29.16
C GLY A 131 4.18 -3.12 28.37
N GLN A 132 4.11 -2.75 27.09
CA GLN A 132 2.97 -3.09 26.21
C GLN A 132 3.30 -4.21 25.22
N ALA A 133 4.48 -4.83 25.34
CA ALA A 133 4.91 -5.90 24.44
C ALA A 133 3.92 -7.07 24.38
N ALA A 134 3.24 -7.39 25.49
CA ALA A 134 2.27 -8.47 25.57
C ALA A 134 1.06 -8.30 24.64
N VAL A 135 0.69 -7.07 24.28
CA VAL A 135 -0.44 -6.78 23.38
C VAL A 135 0.00 -6.37 21.97
N TYR A 136 1.32 -6.32 21.70
CA TYR A 136 1.86 -5.73 20.49
C TYR A 136 1.46 -6.49 19.22
N GLU A 137 1.64 -7.82 19.19
CA GLU A 137 1.31 -8.66 18.04
C GLU A 137 -0.18 -8.54 17.66
N ALA A 138 -1.07 -8.65 18.65
CA ALA A 138 -2.50 -8.49 18.45
C ALA A 138 -2.85 -7.09 17.94
N SER A 139 -2.16 -6.06 18.45
CA SER A 139 -2.35 -4.68 18.02
C SER A 139 -1.88 -4.44 16.58
N LEU A 140 -0.75 -5.04 16.18
CA LEU A 140 -0.22 -4.95 14.83
C LEU A 140 -1.13 -5.66 13.82
N LYS A 141 -1.61 -6.86 14.16
CA LYS A 141 -2.63 -7.56 13.37
C LYS A 141 -3.93 -6.76 13.26
N GLY A 142 -4.35 -6.13 14.36
CA GLY A 142 -5.52 -5.24 14.37
C GLY A 142 -5.35 -4.01 13.48
N LEU A 143 -4.17 -3.39 13.48
CA LEU A 143 -3.84 -2.28 12.59
C LEU A 143 -3.85 -2.71 11.11
N ILE A 144 -3.29 -3.88 10.81
CA ILE A 144 -3.30 -4.47 9.46
C ILE A 144 -4.74 -4.63 8.96
N GLU A 145 -5.61 -5.21 9.78
CA GLU A 145 -7.00 -5.45 9.40
C GLU A 145 -7.82 -4.15 9.30
N GLN A 146 -7.57 -3.20 10.20
CA GLN A 146 -8.16 -1.86 10.15
C GLN A 146 -7.81 -1.17 8.82
N LEU A 147 -6.55 -1.24 8.38
CA LEU A 147 -6.13 -0.67 7.11
C LEU A 147 -6.78 -1.36 5.93
N ARG A 148 -6.85 -2.71 5.91
CA ARG A 148 -7.54 -3.47 4.87
C ARG A 148 -9.01 -3.07 4.75
N THR A 149 -9.68 -2.94 5.89
CA THR A 149 -11.09 -2.56 5.98
C THR A 149 -11.31 -1.16 5.44
N ASP A 150 -10.56 -0.17 5.94
CA ASP A 150 -10.75 1.24 5.55
C ASP A 150 -10.39 1.50 4.09
N MET A 151 -9.37 0.80 3.58
CA MET A 151 -9.00 0.85 2.16
C MET A 151 -9.88 -0.02 1.27
N LYS A 152 -10.76 -0.86 1.85
CA LYS A 152 -11.58 -1.85 1.14
C LYS A 152 -10.75 -2.76 0.23
N ARG A 153 -9.57 -3.17 0.72
CA ARG A 153 -8.62 -4.03 -0.03
C ARG A 153 -8.02 -5.08 0.88
N GLN A 154 -8.14 -6.34 0.47
CA GLN A 154 -7.52 -7.47 1.17
C GLN A 154 -6.05 -7.67 0.76
N ASN A 155 -5.73 -7.34 -0.50
CA ASN A 155 -4.40 -7.49 -1.10
C ASN A 155 -3.46 -6.31 -0.84
N ILE A 156 -3.31 -5.93 0.43
CA ILE A 156 -2.30 -4.95 0.84
C ILE A 156 -1.00 -5.68 1.16
N ASN A 157 0.11 -5.21 0.60
CA ASN A 157 1.45 -5.67 0.95
C ASN A 157 1.90 -5.01 2.25
N PHE A 158 2.53 -5.75 3.14
CA PHE A 158 3.06 -5.23 4.39
C PHE A 158 4.57 -5.45 4.46
N VAL A 159 5.32 -4.36 4.69
CA VAL A 159 6.76 -4.39 4.92
C VAL A 159 7.01 -3.88 6.32
N ILE A 160 7.39 -4.77 7.24
CA ILE A 160 7.54 -4.45 8.65
C ILE A 160 9.03 -4.41 8.99
N GLY A 161 9.51 -3.23 9.38
CA GLY A 161 10.85 -3.04 9.91
C GLY A 161 10.91 -3.54 11.35
N ARG A 162 11.46 -4.73 11.53
CA ARG A 162 11.71 -5.35 12.83
C ARG A 162 12.66 -4.50 13.68
N LEU A 163 12.44 -4.46 14.99
CA LEU A 163 13.35 -3.79 15.93
C LEU A 163 14.79 -4.31 15.79
N SER A 164 15.78 -3.44 16.01
CA SER A 164 17.20 -3.80 15.94
C SER A 164 17.64 -4.69 17.10
N ASP A 165 18.88 -5.15 17.07
CA ASP A 165 19.51 -5.95 18.14
C ASP A 165 20.01 -5.09 19.33
N TYR A 166 19.55 -3.83 19.45
CA TYR A 166 20.08 -2.86 20.41
C TYR A 166 19.85 -3.22 21.88
N GLN A 167 18.73 -3.87 22.23
CA GLN A 167 18.39 -4.25 23.63
C GLN A 167 17.94 -5.72 23.72
N MET A 168 18.83 -6.65 23.36
CA MET A 168 18.48 -8.08 23.38
C MET A 168 18.38 -8.70 24.78
N ASP A 169 18.82 -7.98 25.81
CA ASP A 169 18.66 -8.30 27.23
C ASP A 169 17.30 -7.89 27.80
N ASP A 170 16.54 -7.04 27.10
CA ASP A 170 15.19 -6.63 27.47
C ASP A 170 14.15 -7.62 26.88
N PRO A 171 13.42 -8.38 27.73
CA PRO A 171 12.45 -9.36 27.25
C PRO A 171 11.27 -8.73 26.48
N ASP A 172 10.87 -7.49 26.81
CA ASP A 172 9.80 -6.80 26.09
C ASP A 172 10.28 -6.35 24.71
N TRP A 173 11.55 -5.95 24.59
CA TRP A 173 12.18 -5.66 23.30
C TRP A 173 12.21 -6.89 22.40
N VAL A 174 12.65 -8.04 22.94
CA VAL A 174 12.67 -9.32 22.22
C VAL A 174 11.27 -9.76 21.82
N LYS A 175 10.27 -9.56 22.68
CA LYS A 175 8.88 -9.92 22.39
C LYS A 175 8.28 -9.09 21.26
N VAL A 176 8.47 -7.76 21.29
CA VAL A 176 8.03 -6.89 20.18
C VAL A 176 8.76 -7.25 18.89
N ARG A 177 10.02 -7.67 18.97
CA ARG A 177 10.81 -8.12 17.82
C ARG A 177 10.27 -9.39 17.16
N GLN A 178 9.71 -10.31 17.94
CA GLN A 178 9.20 -11.61 17.47
C GLN A 178 7.77 -11.53 16.91
N ALA A 179 7.02 -10.50 17.28
CA ALA A 179 5.66 -10.23 16.83
C ALA A 179 5.57 -9.89 15.33
#